data_AF-A0A8T5KQQ8-F1
#
_entry.id   AF-A0A8T5KQQ8-F1
#
_cell.length_a   1.000
_cell.length_b   1.000
_cell.length_c   1.000
_cell.angle_alpha   90.00
_cell.angle_beta   90.00
_cell.angle_gamma   90.00
#
_symmetry.space_group_name_H-M   'P 1'
#
loop_
_entity.id
_entity.type
_entity.pdbx_description
1 polymer ?
#
loop_
_entity_poly.entity_id
_entity_poly.type
_entity_poly.pdbx_seq_one_letter_code
_entity_poly.pdbx_strand_id
1 'polypeptide(L)'
;LIKQSNNLLINKGQGLYELLDKFEAYRDPLKKKSTLFIKFLVEADLFEIKDTENLVPMMDYHMQRVLLRMGCVEILDADLKNKLLKRERIDSDEEIRSACVEALKIVSRVSGHDVTKMNDFFWPLGRSCCGEKTLCFDMRCSKSPCTFDLLVELASHEKCVFEGVCKGSLNQEYRSYWQPIVETHYY
;
A
#
# COMPACT_ATOMS: atom_id res chain seq x y z
N LEU A 1 -21.85 -14.60 -5.53
CA LEU A 1 -20.63 -13.85 -5.92
C LEU A 1 -19.51 -14.81 -6.32
N ILE A 2 -18.90 -15.56 -5.39
CA ILE A 2 -17.76 -16.47 -5.68
C ILE A 2 -18.04 -17.48 -6.81
N LYS A 3 -19.11 -18.30 -6.70
CA LYS A 3 -19.46 -19.26 -7.76
C LYS A 3 -19.75 -18.59 -9.11
N GLN A 4 -20.34 -17.40 -9.07
CA GLN A 4 -20.72 -16.64 -10.26
C GLN A 4 -19.50 -16.01 -10.95
N SER A 5 -18.45 -15.67 -10.21
CA SER A 5 -17.24 -15.11 -10.79
C SER A 5 -16.39 -16.11 -11.55
N ASN A 6 -16.68 -17.40 -11.44
CA ASN A 6 -15.90 -18.47 -12.07
C ASN A 6 -14.40 -18.35 -11.75
N ASN A 7 -14.08 -17.93 -10.51
CA ASN A 7 -12.70 -17.74 -10.04
C ASN A 7 -11.91 -16.66 -10.80
N LEU A 8 -12.60 -15.75 -11.50
CA LEU A 8 -11.99 -14.59 -12.18
C LEU A 8 -12.29 -13.31 -11.41
N LEU A 9 -11.33 -12.39 -11.36
CA LEU A 9 -11.46 -11.05 -10.80
C LEU A 9 -12.20 -10.12 -11.76
N ILE A 10 -11.88 -10.22 -13.06
CA ILE A 10 -12.49 -9.44 -14.14
C ILE A 10 -13.01 -10.39 -15.21
N ASN A 11 -14.32 -10.33 -15.51
CA ASN A 11 -14.95 -11.22 -16.48
C ASN A 11 -16.27 -10.64 -17.02
N LYS A 12 -16.20 -9.61 -17.87
CA LYS A 12 -17.35 -9.04 -18.60
C LYS A 12 -18.55 -8.71 -17.69
N GLY A 13 -18.29 -8.07 -16.55
CA GLY A 13 -19.29 -7.72 -15.53
C GLY A 13 -19.66 -8.84 -14.55
N GLN A 14 -19.01 -10.01 -14.65
CA GLN A 14 -19.24 -11.17 -13.78
C GLN A 14 -18.03 -11.50 -12.90
N GLY A 15 -16.87 -10.88 -13.11
CA GLY A 15 -15.69 -11.09 -12.27
C GLY A 15 -15.92 -10.65 -10.82
N LEU A 16 -15.17 -11.19 -9.87
CA LEU A 16 -15.41 -10.95 -8.45
C LEU A 16 -15.29 -9.46 -8.09
N TYR A 17 -14.33 -8.72 -8.68
CA TYR A 17 -14.25 -7.27 -8.48
C TYR A 17 -15.48 -6.55 -9.03
N GLU A 18 -15.94 -6.92 -10.23
CA GLU A 18 -17.10 -6.30 -10.89
C GLU A 18 -18.41 -6.59 -10.14
N LEU A 19 -18.52 -7.79 -9.55
CA LEU A 19 -19.66 -8.18 -8.73
C LEU A 19 -19.66 -7.46 -7.37
N LEU A 20 -18.49 -7.28 -6.75
CA LEU A 20 -18.35 -6.54 -5.49
C LEU A 20 -18.63 -5.04 -5.67
N ASP A 21 -18.26 -4.45 -6.81
CA ASP A 21 -18.45 -3.02 -7.12
C ASP A 21 -19.93 -2.56 -7.07
N LYS A 22 -20.88 -3.50 -7.14
CA LYS A 22 -22.31 -3.22 -7.01
C LYS A 22 -22.68 -2.76 -5.60
N PHE A 23 -21.90 -3.13 -4.60
CA PHE A 23 -22.09 -2.77 -3.20
C PHE A 23 -21.27 -1.52 -2.87
N GLU A 24 -21.92 -0.50 -2.30
CA GLU A 24 -21.29 0.79 -1.97
C GLU A 24 -19.98 0.64 -1.17
N ALA A 25 -19.93 -0.28 -0.22
CA ALA A 25 -18.76 -0.56 0.60
C ALA A 25 -17.50 -1.02 -0.20
N TYR A 26 -17.67 -1.46 -1.44
CA TYR A 26 -16.62 -2.00 -2.31
C TYR A 26 -16.39 -1.17 -3.58
N ARG A 27 -16.99 0.02 -3.67
CA ARG A 27 -16.89 0.96 -4.82
C ARG A 27 -15.59 1.77 -4.88
N ASP A 28 -14.60 1.42 -4.07
CA ASP A 28 -13.29 2.05 -4.19
C ASP A 28 -12.74 1.81 -5.61
N PRO A 29 -12.42 2.86 -6.40
CA PRO A 29 -11.94 2.68 -7.76
C PRO A 29 -10.64 1.86 -7.81
N LEU A 30 -9.81 1.90 -6.76
CA LEU A 30 -8.60 1.09 -6.64
C LEU A 30 -8.79 -0.17 -5.78
N LYS A 31 -10.04 -0.54 -5.51
CA LYS A 31 -10.45 -1.87 -5.04
C LYS A 31 -9.82 -2.29 -3.71
N LYS A 32 -9.35 -1.38 -2.84
CA LYS A 32 -8.65 -1.72 -1.57
C LYS A 32 -9.45 -2.71 -0.72
N LYS A 33 -10.70 -2.37 -0.39
CA LYS A 33 -11.58 -3.23 0.43
C LYS A 33 -11.94 -4.54 -0.28
N SER A 34 -12.08 -4.51 -1.60
CA SER A 34 -12.35 -5.69 -2.41
C SER A 34 -11.16 -6.64 -2.42
N THR A 35 -9.94 -6.13 -2.63
CA THR A 35 -8.70 -6.94 -2.56
C THR A 35 -8.50 -7.51 -1.16
N LEU A 36 -8.75 -6.74 -0.10
CA LEU A 36 -8.65 -7.24 1.26
C LEU A 36 -9.61 -8.42 1.50
N PHE A 37 -10.86 -8.28 1.08
CA PHE A 37 -11.84 -9.38 1.15
C PHE A 37 -11.38 -10.59 0.35
N ILE A 38 -10.88 -10.40 -0.87
CA ILE A 38 -10.36 -11.47 -1.72
C ILE A 38 -9.16 -12.17 -1.06
N LYS A 39 -8.22 -11.42 -0.45
CA LYS A 39 -7.10 -12.00 0.30
C LYS A 39 -7.60 -12.93 1.40
N PHE A 40 -8.58 -12.52 2.20
CA PHE A 40 -9.16 -13.38 3.23
C PHE A 40 -9.83 -14.63 2.66
N LEU A 41 -10.49 -14.54 1.50
CA LEU A 41 -11.07 -15.72 0.86
C LEU A 41 -9.98 -16.70 0.36
N VAL A 42 -8.89 -16.19 -0.20
CA VAL A 42 -7.75 -17.00 -0.64
C VAL A 42 -7.05 -17.66 0.53
N GLU A 43 -6.76 -16.90 1.59
CA GLU A 43 -6.11 -17.41 2.81
C GLU A 43 -6.96 -18.45 3.56
N ALA A 44 -8.28 -18.40 3.41
CA ALA A 44 -9.21 -19.37 3.98
C ALA A 44 -9.49 -20.58 3.06
N ASP A 45 -8.77 -20.71 1.93
CA ASP A 45 -8.99 -21.75 0.90
C ASP A 45 -10.42 -21.76 0.33
N LEU A 46 -11.11 -20.61 0.34
CA LEU A 46 -12.48 -20.45 -0.17
C LEU A 46 -12.52 -19.91 -1.61
N PHE A 47 -11.40 -19.42 -2.13
CA PHE A 47 -11.29 -18.83 -3.45
C PHE A 47 -9.90 -19.02 -4.04
N GLU A 48 -9.83 -19.46 -5.29
CA GLU A 48 -8.59 -19.52 -6.06
C GLU A 48 -8.72 -18.51 -7.21
N ILE A 49 -7.70 -17.70 -7.45
CA ILE A 49 -7.73 -16.65 -8.47
C ILE A 49 -7.12 -17.19 -9.76
N LYS A 50 -7.89 -17.19 -10.86
CA LYS A 50 -7.39 -17.65 -12.17
C LYS A 50 -6.65 -16.57 -12.96
N ASP A 51 -6.98 -15.31 -12.74
CA ASP A 51 -6.45 -14.13 -13.42
C ASP A 51 -5.69 -13.23 -12.45
N THR A 52 -4.66 -13.80 -11.78
CA THR A 52 -3.85 -13.13 -10.75
C THR A 52 -3.19 -11.82 -11.22
N GLU A 53 -2.98 -11.67 -12.54
CA GLU A 53 -2.45 -10.44 -13.14
C GLU A 53 -3.37 -9.23 -12.96
N ASN A 54 -4.67 -9.46 -12.74
CA ASN A 54 -5.65 -8.41 -12.50
C ASN A 54 -5.72 -7.98 -11.02
N LEU A 55 -4.97 -8.65 -10.13
CA LEU A 55 -5.02 -8.38 -8.70
C LEU A 55 -4.42 -7.01 -8.39
N VAL A 56 -5.21 -6.14 -7.75
CA VAL A 56 -4.81 -4.78 -7.42
C VAL A 56 -4.25 -4.74 -6.00
N PRO A 57 -3.01 -4.29 -5.77
CA PRO A 57 -2.47 -4.15 -4.42
C PRO A 57 -3.36 -3.29 -3.52
N MET A 58 -3.57 -3.72 -2.29
CA MET A 58 -4.24 -2.90 -1.27
C MET A 58 -3.37 -1.68 -1.00
N MET A 59 -3.86 -0.49 -1.36
CA MET A 59 -3.09 0.74 -1.20
C MET A 59 -3.79 1.68 -0.25
N ASP A 60 -3.24 1.83 0.95
CA ASP A 60 -3.68 2.81 1.94
C ASP A 60 -2.64 3.93 2.12
N TYR A 61 -2.96 4.89 2.98
CA TYR A 61 -2.10 6.03 3.22
C TYR A 61 -0.77 5.66 3.91
N HIS A 62 -0.70 4.56 4.67
CA HIS A 62 0.56 4.09 5.27
C HIS A 62 1.51 3.63 4.17
N MET A 63 1.01 2.85 3.22
CA MET A 63 1.79 2.33 2.11
C MET A 63 2.16 3.44 1.12
N GLN A 64 1.24 4.36 0.81
CA GLN A 64 1.55 5.55 0.00
C GLN A 64 2.72 6.34 0.60
N ARG A 65 2.69 6.63 1.91
CA ARG A 65 3.78 7.35 2.58
C ARG A 65 5.11 6.60 2.47
N VAL A 66 5.11 5.28 2.64
CA VAL A 66 6.34 4.47 2.51
C VAL A 66 6.90 4.58 1.10
N LEU A 67 6.08 4.41 0.06
CA LEU A 67 6.52 4.44 -1.34
C LEU A 67 7.02 5.82 -1.77
N LEU A 68 6.38 6.90 -1.30
CA LEU A 68 6.88 8.27 -1.48
C LEU A 68 8.25 8.46 -0.82
N ARG A 69 8.39 8.05 0.45
CA ARG A 69 9.66 8.19 1.19
C ARG A 69 10.78 7.32 0.63
N MET A 70 10.47 6.13 0.13
CA MET A 70 11.44 5.26 -0.53
C MET A 70 11.92 5.82 -1.87
N GLY A 71 11.15 6.72 -2.48
CA GLY A 71 11.40 7.20 -3.84
C GLY A 71 10.94 6.22 -4.91
N CYS A 72 10.01 5.31 -4.58
CA CYS A 72 9.33 4.45 -5.54
C CYS A 72 8.31 5.23 -6.38
N VAL A 73 7.79 6.32 -5.81
CA VAL A 73 6.94 7.31 -6.48
C VAL A 73 7.54 8.69 -6.26
N GLU A 74 7.68 9.46 -7.33
CA GLU A 74 8.25 10.82 -7.29
C GLU A 74 7.18 11.86 -7.62
N ILE A 75 7.16 12.95 -6.86
CA ILE A 75 6.23 14.06 -7.08
C ILE A 75 6.95 15.15 -7.86
N LEU A 76 6.58 15.27 -9.14
CA LEU A 76 7.19 16.23 -10.06
C LEU A 76 6.57 17.63 -9.95
N ASP A 77 5.28 17.71 -9.59
CA ASP A 77 4.60 18.97 -9.37
C ASP A 77 5.03 19.62 -8.04
N ALA A 78 5.57 20.84 -8.13
CA ALA A 78 6.15 21.52 -6.98
C ALA A 78 5.10 21.94 -5.94
N ASP A 79 3.88 22.28 -6.37
CA ASP A 79 2.79 22.67 -5.46
C ASP A 79 2.31 21.47 -4.65
N LEU A 80 2.02 20.35 -5.31
CA LEU A 80 1.65 19.08 -4.70
C LEU A 80 2.75 18.60 -3.75
N LYS A 81 4.02 18.69 -4.17
CA LYS A 81 5.16 18.36 -3.31
C LYS A 81 5.13 19.19 -2.03
N ASN A 82 4.95 20.51 -2.13
CA ASN A 82 4.88 21.40 -0.98
C ASN A 82 3.69 21.06 -0.06
N LYS A 83 2.51 20.77 -0.62
CA LYS A 83 1.33 20.35 0.14
C LYS A 83 1.60 19.09 0.95
N LEU A 84 2.21 18.07 0.34
CA LEU A 84 2.55 16.81 1.02
C LEU A 84 3.59 17.02 2.14
N LEU A 85 4.59 17.87 1.92
CA LEU A 85 5.60 18.19 2.95
C LEU A 85 5.00 18.94 4.13
N LYS A 86 4.05 19.84 3.88
CA LYS A 86 3.36 20.64 4.90
C LYS A 86 2.15 19.94 5.51
N ARG A 87 1.82 18.73 5.05
CA ARG A 87 0.62 17.97 5.46
C ARG A 87 -0.66 18.76 5.22
N GLU A 88 -0.71 19.48 4.11
CA GLU A 88 -1.89 20.19 3.67
C GLU A 88 -2.89 19.22 3.03
N ARG A 89 -4.17 19.58 3.13
CA ARG A 89 -5.24 18.81 2.50
C ARG A 89 -5.20 18.99 0.98
N ILE A 90 -5.46 17.92 0.26
CA ILE A 90 -5.63 17.92 -1.20
C ILE A 90 -7.01 17.38 -1.57
N ASP A 91 -7.41 17.59 -2.82
CA ASP A 91 -8.77 17.24 -3.27
C ASP A 91 -8.93 15.73 -3.49
N SER A 92 -7.90 15.09 -4.05
CA SER A 92 -7.89 13.66 -4.35
C SER A 92 -6.48 13.09 -4.23
N ASP A 93 -6.38 11.84 -3.77
CA ASP A 93 -5.14 11.08 -3.76
C ASP A 93 -5.07 10.06 -4.91
N GLU A 94 -6.06 10.04 -5.80
CA GLU A 94 -6.22 9.01 -6.83
C GLU A 94 -4.97 8.84 -7.72
N GLU A 95 -4.35 9.93 -8.17
CA GLU A 95 -3.13 9.88 -8.99
C GLU A 95 -1.95 9.30 -8.21
N ILE A 96 -1.72 9.77 -6.99
CA ILE A 96 -0.63 9.29 -6.11
C ILE A 96 -0.86 7.82 -5.77
N ARG A 97 -2.09 7.46 -5.41
CA ARG A 97 -2.49 6.11 -5.03
C ARG A 97 -2.35 5.15 -6.22
N SER A 98 -2.71 5.59 -7.43
CA SER A 98 -2.52 4.82 -8.67
C SER A 98 -1.04 4.62 -9.00
N ALA A 99 -0.21 5.67 -8.88
CA ALA A 99 1.23 5.55 -9.06
C ALA A 99 1.85 4.60 -8.03
N CYS A 100 1.37 4.63 -6.77
CA CYS A 100 1.80 3.70 -5.73
C CYS A 100 1.39 2.25 -6.04
N VAL A 101 0.19 2.04 -6.57
CA VAL A 101 -0.28 0.71 -7.02
C VAL A 101 0.65 0.15 -8.09
N GLU A 102 0.98 0.95 -9.10
CA GLU A 102 1.88 0.52 -10.18
C GLU A 102 3.31 0.28 -9.69
N ALA A 103 3.83 1.16 -8.83
CA ALA A 103 5.13 0.95 -8.20
C ALA A 103 5.19 -0.38 -7.43
N LEU A 104 4.13 -0.72 -6.69
CA LEU A 104 4.10 -1.93 -5.89
C LEU A 104 3.92 -3.20 -6.74
N LYS A 105 3.20 -3.12 -7.87
CA LYS A 105 3.17 -4.20 -8.88
C LYS A 105 4.56 -4.45 -9.46
N ILE A 106 5.34 -3.40 -9.71
CA ILE A 106 6.74 -3.54 -10.17
C ILE A 106 7.59 -4.23 -9.11
N VAL A 107 7.49 -3.79 -7.85
CA VAL A 107 8.21 -4.42 -6.71
C VAL A 107 7.84 -5.90 -6.58
N SER A 108 6.54 -6.23 -6.63
CA SER A 108 6.05 -7.61 -6.61
C SER A 108 6.65 -8.45 -7.73
N ARG A 109 6.56 -7.98 -8.98
CA ARG A 109 7.12 -8.68 -10.14
C ARG A 109 8.62 -8.91 -10.05
N VAL A 110 9.39 -7.89 -9.66
CA VAL A 110 10.86 -7.95 -9.60
C VAL A 110 11.34 -8.81 -8.42
N SER A 111 10.64 -8.77 -7.29
CA SER A 111 10.98 -9.59 -6.11
C SER A 111 10.54 -11.04 -6.23
N GLY A 112 9.63 -11.37 -7.17
CA GLY A 112 9.04 -12.70 -7.31
C GLY A 112 8.01 -13.03 -6.21
N HIS A 113 7.60 -12.04 -5.42
CA HIS A 113 6.58 -12.21 -4.39
C HIS A 113 5.20 -11.77 -4.89
N ASP A 114 4.16 -12.50 -4.51
CA ASP A 114 2.78 -12.17 -4.84
C ASP A 114 2.38 -10.78 -4.31
N VAL A 115 1.53 -10.09 -5.08
CA VAL A 115 1.11 -8.72 -4.76
C VAL A 115 0.34 -8.63 -3.44
N THR A 116 -0.35 -9.70 -3.01
CA THR A 116 -1.04 -9.75 -1.71
C THR A 116 -0.07 -9.71 -0.54
N LYS A 117 1.13 -10.29 -0.68
CA LYS A 117 2.18 -10.28 0.36
C LYS A 117 2.80 -8.90 0.55
N MET A 118 2.68 -8.02 -0.44
CA MET A 118 3.20 -6.65 -0.33
C MET A 118 2.53 -5.90 0.82
N ASN A 119 1.24 -6.13 1.08
CA ASN A 119 0.56 -5.52 2.21
C ASN A 119 1.17 -5.98 3.55
N ASP A 120 1.46 -7.27 3.69
CA ASP A 120 1.98 -7.85 4.94
C ASP A 120 3.37 -7.33 5.30
N PHE A 121 4.07 -6.74 4.33
CA PHE A 121 5.37 -6.10 4.52
C PHE A 121 5.27 -4.58 4.63
N PHE A 122 4.72 -3.90 3.63
CA PHE A 122 4.76 -2.45 3.52
C PHE A 122 3.77 -1.75 4.45
N TRP A 123 2.60 -2.34 4.72
CA TRP A 123 1.64 -1.76 5.66
C TRP A 123 2.20 -1.69 7.09
N PRO A 124 2.69 -2.78 7.70
CA PRO A 124 3.19 -2.70 9.06
C PRO A 124 4.48 -1.88 9.17
N LEU A 125 5.31 -1.85 8.11
CA LEU A 125 6.44 -0.93 8.01
C LEU A 125 5.96 0.53 8.07
N GLY A 126 4.99 0.91 7.26
CA GLY A 126 4.42 2.26 7.25
C GLY A 126 3.71 2.63 8.56
N ARG A 127 3.03 1.67 9.19
CA ARG A 127 2.31 1.85 10.46
C ARG A 127 3.25 2.08 11.65
N SER A 128 4.37 1.37 11.70
CA SER A 128 5.26 1.36 12.86
C SER A 128 6.63 1.98 12.61
N CYS A 129 7.39 1.46 11.64
CA CYS A 129 8.79 1.87 11.41
C CYS A 129 8.92 3.18 10.64
N CYS A 130 7.97 3.50 9.77
CA CYS A 130 7.99 4.65 8.87
C CYS A 130 6.75 5.53 9.08
N GLY A 131 6.41 5.77 10.35
CA GLY A 131 5.29 6.61 10.77
C GLY A 131 5.68 8.08 10.95
N GLU A 132 5.17 8.71 12.00
CA GLU A 132 5.63 10.03 12.42
C GLU A 132 7.07 10.00 12.91
N LYS A 133 7.39 9.01 13.74
CA LYS A 133 8.77 8.61 14.05
C LYS A 133 9.21 7.54 13.07
N THR A 134 10.44 7.68 12.61
CA THR A 134 11.08 6.86 11.60
C THR A 134 12.26 6.11 12.20
N LEU A 135 12.26 4.78 12.08
CA LEU A 135 13.34 3.96 12.62
C LEU A 135 14.70 4.30 11.99
N CYS A 136 14.73 4.67 10.70
CA CYS A 136 15.96 5.01 9.97
C CYS A 136 16.62 6.33 10.39
N PHE A 137 15.96 7.16 11.21
CA PHE A 137 16.51 8.46 11.62
C PHE A 137 16.35 8.68 13.13
N ASP A 138 15.15 8.45 13.66
CA ASP A 138 14.85 8.63 15.08
C ASP A 138 15.28 7.43 15.94
N MET A 139 15.74 6.34 15.30
CA MET A 139 16.08 5.06 15.96
C MET A 139 14.94 4.52 16.83
N ARG A 140 13.69 4.87 16.48
CA ARG A 140 12.50 4.51 17.24
C ARG A 140 11.27 4.39 16.36
N CYS A 141 10.48 3.34 16.58
CA CYS A 141 9.18 3.17 15.94
C CYS A 141 8.10 4.08 16.51
N SER A 142 7.12 4.38 15.65
CA SER A 142 5.89 5.10 16.00
C SER A 142 4.95 4.27 16.89
N LYS A 143 5.08 2.93 16.90
CA LYS A 143 4.27 2.01 17.70
C LYS A 143 5.16 1.06 18.50
N SER A 144 4.69 0.69 19.69
CA SER A 144 5.31 -0.27 20.61
C SER A 144 4.21 -1.17 21.18
N PRO A 145 4.21 -2.49 20.92
CA PRO A 145 5.17 -3.20 20.08
C PRO A 145 5.11 -2.76 18.60
N CYS A 146 6.20 -2.95 17.87
CA CYS A 146 6.28 -2.63 16.45
C CYS A 146 5.52 -3.69 15.64
N THR A 147 4.54 -3.28 14.85
CA THR A 147 3.75 -4.24 14.05
C THR A 147 4.55 -4.91 12.95
N PHE A 148 5.63 -4.27 12.47
CA PHE A 148 6.50 -4.86 11.46
C PHE A 148 7.34 -5.98 12.05
N ASP A 149 7.94 -5.75 13.23
CA ASP A 149 8.70 -6.75 13.99
C ASP A 149 7.86 -7.97 14.39
N LEU A 150 6.57 -7.76 14.64
CA LEU A 150 5.64 -8.85 14.96
C LEU A 150 5.21 -9.69 13.76
N LEU A 151 5.29 -9.16 12.54
CA LEU A 151 4.75 -9.79 11.33
C LEU A 151 5.83 -10.29 10.38
N VAL A 152 7.03 -9.71 10.44
CA VAL A 152 8.15 -10.03 9.57
C VAL A 152 9.30 -10.52 10.44
N GLU A 153 9.83 -11.69 10.11
CA GLU A 153 11.02 -12.21 10.77
C GLU A 153 12.24 -11.40 10.34
N LEU A 154 12.87 -10.73 11.30
CA LEU A 154 14.03 -9.87 11.09
C LEU A 154 15.21 -10.36 11.90
N ALA A 155 16.40 -10.33 11.31
CA ALA A 155 17.64 -10.61 12.05
C ALA A 155 17.93 -9.53 13.11
N SER A 156 17.53 -8.28 12.84
CA SER A 156 17.61 -7.17 13.77
C SER A 156 16.57 -6.12 13.41
N HIS A 157 16.02 -5.48 14.44
CA HIS A 157 15.08 -4.36 14.36
C HIS A 157 15.71 -3.06 14.91
N GLU A 158 17.03 -2.99 15.07
CA GLU A 158 17.67 -1.74 15.53
C GLU A 158 17.66 -0.64 14.45
N LYS A 159 17.61 -1.05 13.19
CA LYS A 159 17.64 -0.19 12.00
C LYS A 159 16.52 -0.53 11.03
N CYS A 160 16.19 0.40 10.16
CA CYS A 160 15.22 0.14 9.09
C CYS A 160 15.81 -0.84 8.07
N VAL A 161 15.02 -1.84 7.65
CA VAL A 161 15.42 -2.84 6.64
C VAL A 161 15.79 -2.25 5.27
N PHE A 162 15.39 -1.00 5.00
CA PHE A 162 15.72 -0.28 3.77
C PHE A 162 16.72 0.86 3.98
N GLU A 163 17.40 0.93 5.13
CA GLU A 163 18.46 1.91 5.37
C GLU A 163 19.57 1.76 4.31
N GLY A 164 20.02 2.88 3.74
CA GLY A 164 21.06 2.90 2.70
C GLY A 164 20.55 2.76 1.26
N VAL A 165 19.34 2.23 1.05
CA VAL A 165 18.73 2.12 -0.30
C VAL A 165 17.48 3.00 -0.46
N CYS A 166 16.75 3.24 0.63
CA CYS A 166 15.59 4.15 0.64
C CYS A 166 16.07 5.60 0.54
N LYS A 167 15.53 6.37 -0.42
CA LYS A 167 15.86 7.81 -0.56
C LYS A 167 15.63 8.58 0.74
N GLY A 168 14.53 8.32 1.44
CA GLY A 168 14.21 8.93 2.73
C GLY A 168 15.16 8.56 3.88
N SER A 169 15.90 7.44 3.79
CA SER A 169 16.96 7.16 4.77
C SER A 169 18.18 8.06 4.56
N LEU A 170 18.42 8.53 3.33
CA LEU A 170 19.59 9.33 2.95
C LEU A 170 19.28 10.82 2.79
N ASN A 171 18.02 11.18 2.52
CA ASN A 171 17.58 12.52 2.18
C ASN A 171 16.38 12.93 3.04
N GLN A 172 16.53 14.07 3.74
CA GLN A 172 15.51 14.59 4.66
C GLN A 172 14.21 14.97 3.94
N GLU A 173 14.28 15.56 2.74
CA GLU A 173 13.09 15.97 2.00
C GLU A 173 12.20 14.75 1.69
N TYR A 174 12.81 13.67 1.17
CA TYR A 174 12.09 12.42 0.92
C TYR A 174 11.50 11.85 2.21
N ARG A 175 12.24 11.87 3.32
CA ARG A 175 11.75 11.41 4.64
C ARG A 175 10.58 12.23 5.15
N SER A 176 10.56 13.52 4.82
CA SER A 176 9.52 14.46 5.22
C SER A 176 8.23 14.33 4.42
N TYR A 177 8.19 13.60 3.30
CA TYR A 177 6.93 13.31 2.61
C TYR A 177 5.91 12.72 3.57
N TRP A 178 4.73 13.31 3.55
CA TRP A 178 3.54 12.77 4.17
C TRP A 178 2.63 12.14 3.12
N GLN A 179 1.74 11.27 3.57
CA GLN A 179 0.65 10.81 2.73
C GLN A 179 -0.25 11.98 2.31
N PRO A 180 -0.98 11.83 1.21
CA PRO A 180 -2.16 12.65 0.94
C PRO A 180 -3.12 12.70 2.13
N ILE A 181 -3.61 13.90 2.44
CA ILE A 181 -4.71 14.11 3.36
C ILE A 181 -5.91 14.51 2.52
N VAL A 182 -6.89 13.62 2.45
CA VAL A 182 -8.10 13.77 1.62
C VAL A 182 -9.33 13.38 2.44
N GLU A 183 -10.50 13.88 2.06
CA GLU A 183 -11.77 13.40 2.60
C GLU A 183 -12.33 12.33 1.68
N THR A 184 -12.54 11.14 2.21
CA THR A 184 -12.94 9.97 1.43
C THR A 184 -13.54 8.90 2.31
N HIS A 185 -14.38 8.05 1.72
CA HIS A 185 -15.01 6.90 2.36
C HIS A 185 -14.28 5.59 2.03
N TYR A 186 -13.22 5.65 1.23
CA TYR A 186 -12.50 4.49 0.72
C TYR A 186 -11.46 3.93 1.69
N TYR A 187 -11.02 4.70 2.70
CA TYR A 187 -9.99 4.29 3.67
C TYR A 187 -10.53 4.08 5.07
#